data_AF-A0AAX2M934-F1
#
_entry.id   AF-A0AAX2M934-F1
#
_cell.length_a   1.000
_cell.length_b   1.000
_cell.length_c   1.000
_cell.angle_alpha   90.00
_cell.angle_beta   90.00
_cell.angle_gamma   90.00
#
_symmetry.space_group_name_H-M   'P 1'
#
loop_
_entity.id
_entity.type
_entity.pdbx_description
1 polymer ?
#
loop_
_entity_poly.entity_id
_entity_poly.type
_entity_poly.pdbx_seq_one_letter_code
_entity_poly.pdbx_strand_id
1 'polypeptide(L)' 'MKLLHLDSSILADNSVTRELSAVVADTLRQRHANVETSYRDLAANPIAHLSGEIVGARFAPSPTGPRPSAAKPRSASS' A
#
# COMPACT_ATOMS: atom_id res chain seq x y z
N MET A 1 8.18 -14.71 -5.21
CA MET A 1 8.77 -13.43 -4.71
C MET A 1 7.63 -12.45 -4.45
N LYS A 2 7.79 -11.46 -3.56
CA LYS A 2 6.80 -10.37 -3.40
C LYS A 2 7.38 -9.05 -3.92
N LEU A 3 6.62 -8.33 -4.76
CA LEU A 3 6.99 -7.04 -5.33
C LEU A 3 6.01 -5.97 -4.86
N LEU A 4 6.52 -4.91 -4.23
CA LEU A 4 5.75 -3.73 -3.87
C LEU A 4 6.20 -2.56 -4.76
N HIS A 5 5.30 -2.10 -5.63
CA HIS A 5 5.52 -0.94 -6.47
C HIS A 5 4.90 0.28 -5.80
N LEU A 6 5.74 1.26 -5.47
CA LEU A 6 5.35 2.54 -4.86
C LEU A 6 5.61 3.69 -5.82
N ASP A 7 4.61 4.53 -6.05
CA ASP A 7 4.77 5.80 -6.74
C ASP A 7 4.54 6.97 -5.79
N SER A 8 5.41 7.99 -5.85
CA SER A 8 5.33 9.20 -5.03
C SER A 8 5.36 10.49 -5.83
N SER A 9 5.44 10.41 -7.16
CA SER A 9 5.51 11.60 -8.00
C SER A 9 4.20 12.37 -7.97
N ILE A 10 4.28 13.68 -7.71
CA ILE A 10 3.14 14.61 -7.68
C ILE A 10 2.62 14.96 -9.09
N LEU A 11 3.37 14.63 -10.14
CA LEU A 11 3.06 15.04 -11.52
C LEU A 11 2.01 14.16 -12.23
N ALA A 12 1.43 13.19 -11.51
CA ALA A 12 0.46 12.24 -12.05
C ALA A 12 0.90 11.67 -13.41
N ASP A 13 0.06 11.76 -14.44
CA ASP A 13 0.31 11.22 -15.78
C ASP A 13 1.51 11.86 -16.50
N ASN A 14 1.99 13.03 -16.07
CA ASN A 14 3.18 13.70 -16.63
C ASN A 14 4.49 13.25 -15.96
N SER A 15 4.45 12.17 -15.18
CA SER A 15 5.59 11.69 -14.42
C SER A 15 6.41 10.65 -15.17
N VAL A 16 7.59 11.06 -15.64
CA VAL A 16 8.58 10.14 -16.21
C VAL A 16 9.03 9.07 -15.21
N THR A 17 9.05 9.37 -13.91
CA THR A 17 9.46 8.39 -12.89
C THR A 17 8.42 7.29 -12.68
N ARG A 18 7.12 7.59 -12.81
CA ARG A 18 6.04 6.58 -12.79
C ARG A 18 6.10 5.67 -14.01
N GLU A 19 6.37 6.25 -15.18
CA GLU A 19 6.52 5.48 -16.42
C GLU A 19 7.67 4.48 -16.31
N LEU A 20 8.85 4.95 -15.87
CA LEU A 20 10.03 4.09 -15.70
C LEU A 20 9.81 3.01 -14.63
N SER A 21 9.20 3.34 -13.49
CA SER A 21 8.95 2.37 -12.42
C SER A 21 7.96 1.28 -12.86
N ALA A 22 6.93 1.64 -13.65
CA ALA A 22 5.99 0.69 -14.23
C ALA A 22 6.69 -0.29 -15.18
N VAL A 23 7.55 0.19 -16.08
CA VAL A 23 8.33 -0.66 -17.01
C VAL A 23 9.21 -1.66 -16.24
N VAL A 24 9.87 -1.21 -15.17
CA VAL A 24 10.70 -2.09 -14.33
C VAL A 24 9.84 -3.12 -13.61
N ALA A 25 8.71 -2.73 -13.01
CA ALA A 25 7.81 -3.65 -12.31
C ALA A 25 7.26 -4.72 -13.26
N ASP A 26 6.87 -4.34 -14.48
CA ASP A 26 6.38 -5.27 -15.49
C ASP A 26 7.47 -6.22 -15.99
N THR A 27 8.69 -5.72 -16.18
CA THR A 27 9.84 -6.56 -16.53
C THR A 27 10.12 -7.60 -15.44
N LEU A 28 10.04 -7.22 -14.16
CA LEU A 28 10.20 -8.14 -13.04
C LEU A 28 9.08 -9.18 -12.98
N ARG A 29 7.83 -8.78 -13.25
CA ARG A 29 6.69 -9.71 -13.36
C ARG A 29 6.91 -10.75 -14.45
N GLN A 30 7.35 -10.33 -15.63
CA GLN A 30 7.58 -11.24 -16.76
C GLN A 30 8.73 -12.23 -16.52
N ARG A 31 9.79 -11.80 -15.82
CA ARG A 31 10.96 -12.66 -15.53
C ARG A 31 10.72 -13.66 -14.40
N HIS A 32 9.67 -13.48 -13.60
CA HIS A 32 9.42 -14.30 -12.42
C HIS A 32 7.97 -14.81 -12.38
N ALA A 33 7.76 -16.05 -12.81
CA ALA A 33 6.43 -16.67 -12.98
C ALA A 33 5.53 -16.68 -11.72
N ASN A 34 6.12 -16.56 -10.52
CA ASN A 34 5.41 -16.60 -9.23
C ASN A 34 5.68 -15.34 -8.40
N VAL A 35 5.59 -14.15 -9.02
CA VAL A 35 5.67 -12.89 -8.28
C VAL A 35 4.28 -12.46 -7.80
N GLU A 36 4.15 -12.20 -6.51
CA GLU A 36 2.96 -11.57 -5.92
C GLU A 36 3.19 -10.06 -5.93
N THR A 37 2.36 -9.30 -6.64
CA THR A 37 2.54 -7.86 -6.77
C THR A 37 1.50 -7.05 -6.02
N SER A 38 1.95 -6.05 -5.29
CA SER A 38 1.12 -5.01 -4.68
C SER A 38 1.53 -3.64 -5.22
N TYR A 39 0.56 -2.79 -5.51
CA TYR A 39 0.79 -1.43 -5.98
C TYR A 39 0.20 -0.42 -4.99
N ARG A 40 0.90 0.70 -4.76
CA ARG A 40 0.39 1.81 -3.95
C ARG A 40 0.90 3.15 -4.48
N ASP A 41 -0.05 4.04 -4.77
CA ASP A 41 0.23 5.43 -5.09
C ASP A 41 0.14 6.29 -3.84
N LEU A 42 1.25 6.91 -3.45
CA LEU A 42 1.36 7.78 -2.28
C LEU A 42 1.00 9.24 -2.59
N ALA A 43 1.05 9.67 -3.85
CA ALA A 43 0.61 11.02 -4.22
C ALA A 43 -0.92 11.08 -4.37
N ALA A 44 -1.53 10.04 -4.95
CA ALA A 44 -2.98 9.94 -5.07
C ALA A 44 -3.67 9.53 -3.76
N ASN A 45 -3.03 8.66 -2.97
CA ASN A 45 -3.56 8.18 -1.69
C ASN A 45 -2.57 8.46 -0.55
N PRO A 46 -2.49 9.72 -0.09
CA PRO A 46 -1.53 10.14 0.92
C PRO A 46 -1.71 9.35 2.21
N ILE A 47 -0.59 9.12 2.89
CA ILE A 47 -0.59 8.54 4.23
C ILE A 47 -0.67 9.65 5.27
N ALA A 48 -1.16 9.31 6.46
CA ALA A 48 -1.17 10.26 7.57
C ALA A 48 0.27 10.74 7.87
N HIS A 49 0.41 12.04 8.09
CA HIS A 49 1.67 12.60 8.58
C HIS A 49 2.01 12.04 9.97
N LEU A 50 3.30 11.99 10.28
CA LEU A 50 3.77 11.54 11.58
C LEU A 50 3.21 12.47 12.68
N SER A 51 2.53 11.89 13.66
CA SER A 51 1.93 12.58 14.79
C SER A 51 2.37 11.94 16.12
N GLY A 52 2.17 12.66 17.22
CA GLY A 52 2.45 12.13 18.57
C GLY A 52 1.64 10.87 18.89
N GLU A 53 0.41 10.77 18.39
CA GLU A 53 -0.42 9.57 18.52
C GLU A 53 0.18 8.37 17.78
N ILE A 54 0.65 8.56 16.55
CA ILE A 54 1.30 7.49 15.76
C ILE A 54 2.58 7.01 16.46
N VAL A 55 3.37 7.94 16.99
CA VAL A 55 4.59 7.60 17.77
C VAL A 55 4.22 6.88 19.07
N GLY A 56 3.24 7.38 19.82
CA GLY A 56 2.77 6.78 21.07
C GLY A 56 2.23 5.36 20.87
N ALA A 57 1.50 5.11 19.77
CA ALA A 57 0.98 3.79 19.42
C ALA A 57 2.08 2.74 19.20
N ARG A 58 3.29 3.14 18.79
CA ARG A 58 4.43 2.22 18.64
C ARG A 58 4.91 1.65 19.98
N PHE A 59 4.71 2.38 21.07
CA PHE A 59 5.12 1.99 22.42
C PHE A 59 3.97 1.43 23.26
N ALA A 60 2.73 1.50 22.75
CA ALA A 60 1.59 0.92 23.41
C ALA A 60 1.78 -0.61 23.54
N PRO A 61 1.42 -1.21 24.70
CA PRO A 61 1.45 -2.66 24.85
C PRO A 61 0.56 -3.31 23.77
N SER A 62 1.05 -4.40 23.18
CA SER A 62 0.30 -5.10 22.14
C SER A 62 -1.06 -5.53 22.69
N PRO A 63 -2.17 -5.28 21.97
CA PRO A 63 -3.48 -5.71 22.43
C PRO A 63 -3.46 -7.23 22.61
N THR A 64 -3.61 -7.65 23.86
CA THR A 64 -3.59 -9.07 24.25
C THR A 64 -4.99 -9.62 24.00
N GLY A 65 -5.24 -10.08 22.78
CA GLY A 65 -6.54 -10.65 22.40
C GLY A 65 -6.55 -11.17 20.96
N PRO A 66 -7.41 -12.15 20.64
CA PRO A 66 -7.51 -12.68 19.28
C PRO A 66 -7.92 -11.56 18.31
N ARG A 67 -7.18 -11.42 17.20
CA ARG A 67 -7.50 -10.45 16.15
C ARG A 67 -8.89 -10.76 15.61
N PRO A 68 -9.86 -9.82 15.67
CA PRO A 68 -11.17 -10.05 15.10
C PRO A 68 -11.04 -10.26 13.59
N SER A 69 -11.55 -11.40 13.10
CA SER A 69 -11.72 -11.64 11.67
C SER A 69 -12.57 -10.51 11.08
N ALA A 70 -12.11 -9.91 9.98
CA ALA A 70 -12.76 -8.79 9.32
C ALA A 70 -14.21 -9.17 8.97
N ALA A 71 -15.17 -8.70 9.77
CA ALA A 71 -16.58 -8.92 9.54
C ALA A 71 -17.00 -8.14 8.29
N LYS A 72 -17.45 -8.87 7.26
CA LYS A 72 -18.00 -8.29 6.03
C LYS A 72 -19.24 -7.44 6.39
N PRO A 73 -19.36 -6.17 5.95
CA PRO A 73 -20.53 -5.36 6.23
C PRO A 73 -21.76 -5.98 5.58
N ARG A 74 -22.79 -6.24 6.40
CA ARG A 74 -24.12 -6.64 5.92
C ARG A 74 -24.76 -5.44 5.24
N SER A 75 -25.09 -5.58 3.96
CA SER A 75 -25.88 -4.62 3.19
C SER A 75 -27.27 -4.47 3.82
N ALA A 76 -27.55 -3.33 4.44
CA ALA A 76 -28.92 -2.92 4.73
C ALA A 76 -29.51 -2.31 3.46
N SER A 77 -30.48 -3.02 2.87
CA SER A 77 -31.32 -2.55 1.77
C SER A 77 -32.46 -1.72 2.35
N SER A 78 -32.69 -0.52 1.83
CA SER A 78 -33.98 0.18 1.84
C SER A 78 -33.97 1.21 0.74
#